data_AF-A0A7X7JW51-F1
#
_entry.id   AF-A0A7X7JW51-F1
#
_cell.length_a   1.000
_cell.length_b   1.000
_cell.length_c   1.000
_cell.angle_alpha   90.00
_cell.angle_beta   90.00
_cell.angle_gamma   90.00
#
_symmetry.space_group_name_H-M   'P 1'
#
loop_
_entity.id
_entity.type
_entity.pdbx_description
1 polymer ?
#
loop_
_entity_poly.entity_id
_entity_poly.type
_entity_poly.pdbx_seq_one_letter_code
_entity_poly.pdbx_strand_id
1 'polypeptide(L)'
;TAEGGAIQIWDLVDGLEARDTFSGRYPAAPFDAIDSEAIQREVEALTHECEDNYRITVNVVTPSAHVTELRCGETSFLELVATAPVRVHLGGTPLPDYAGASVEETWQHVLAQVALLDPDMAVSRIDVDDEQVGIWLAEHSATNDCLPSMSIARDGSEAGWACWSSARGPAIPLGGTTAAELAQLQRDVMTEAGIVGTDGLEATIDVANGVPALAVRQGPLGAEAPLR
;
A
#
# COMPACT_ATOMS: atom_id res chain seq x y z
N THR A 1 -21.77 -20.42 -25.90
CA THR A 1 -20.42 -20.91 -26.24
C THR A 1 -19.53 -19.70 -26.33
N ALA A 2 -18.86 -19.37 -25.22
CA ALA A 2 -18.08 -18.15 -25.08
C ALA A 2 -16.71 -18.33 -25.77
N GLU A 3 -16.44 -17.47 -26.73
CA GLU A 3 -15.14 -17.29 -27.36
C GLU A 3 -14.28 -16.33 -26.52
N GLY A 4 -13.00 -16.66 -26.36
CA GLY A 4 -11.91 -15.67 -26.27
C GLY A 4 -11.67 -15.00 -24.91
N GLY A 5 -11.09 -15.73 -23.97
CA GLY A 5 -10.50 -15.20 -22.72
C GLY A 5 -9.33 -16.06 -22.26
N ALA A 6 -8.44 -16.43 -23.18
CA ALA A 6 -7.24 -17.20 -22.85
C ALA A 6 -6.15 -16.21 -22.44
N ILE A 7 -5.97 -16.02 -21.13
CA ILE A 7 -4.74 -15.45 -20.59
C ILE A 7 -3.60 -16.38 -21.02
N GLN A 8 -2.69 -15.86 -21.85
CA GLN A 8 -1.48 -16.56 -22.26
C GLN A 8 -0.46 -16.45 -21.14
N ILE A 9 0.04 -17.60 -20.72
CA ILE A 9 1.05 -17.76 -19.67
C ILE A 9 2.38 -17.22 -20.19
N TRP A 10 3.00 -16.29 -19.45
CA TRP A 10 4.40 -15.90 -19.69
C TRP A 10 5.33 -16.78 -18.87
N ASP A 11 6.18 -17.51 -19.59
CA ASP A 11 7.19 -18.42 -19.09
C ASP A 11 8.48 -17.63 -18.80
N LEU A 12 8.87 -17.53 -17.52
CA LEU A 12 10.25 -17.21 -17.13
C LEU A 12 10.77 -18.35 -16.25
N VAL A 13 10.93 -19.48 -16.93
CA VAL A 13 11.84 -20.61 -16.69
C VAL A 13 12.12 -20.93 -15.22
N ASP A 14 11.41 -21.96 -14.74
CA ASP A 14 11.63 -22.72 -13.51
C ASP A 14 11.20 -22.07 -12.19
N GLY A 15 9.91 -22.26 -11.87
CA GLY A 15 9.47 -22.36 -10.48
C GLY A 15 8.26 -21.52 -10.09
N LEU A 16 7.17 -21.60 -10.84
CA LEU A 16 5.84 -21.26 -10.32
C LEU A 16 5.39 -22.38 -9.39
N GLU A 17 5.82 -22.35 -8.13
CA GLU A 17 4.99 -22.99 -7.12
C GLU A 17 3.77 -22.10 -6.92
N ALA A 18 2.59 -22.62 -7.30
CA ALA A 18 1.40 -22.32 -6.54
C ALA A 18 1.74 -22.64 -5.08
N ARG A 19 2.07 -21.62 -4.29
CA ARG A 19 2.29 -21.81 -2.86
C ARG A 19 0.93 -22.05 -2.23
N ASP A 20 0.54 -23.32 -2.20
CA ASP A 20 -0.34 -23.81 -1.17
C ASP A 20 0.27 -23.42 0.17
N THR A 21 -0.48 -22.65 0.96
CA THR A 21 -0.23 -22.32 2.37
C THR A 21 0.82 -21.24 2.69
N PHE A 22 0.47 -19.98 2.43
CA PHE A 22 0.45 -19.04 3.57
C PHE A 22 -0.93 -19.16 4.23
N SER A 23 -0.97 -19.27 5.55
CA SER A 23 -2.19 -19.47 6.32
C SER A 23 -3.09 -18.24 6.27
N GLY A 24 -3.85 -18.07 5.18
CA GLY A 24 -4.98 -17.13 5.11
C GLY A 24 -5.27 -16.51 3.74
N ARG A 25 -6.19 -17.16 3.01
CA ARG A 25 -7.10 -16.63 1.96
C ARG A 25 -6.54 -16.37 0.56
N TYR A 26 -7.42 -16.70 -0.40
CA TYR A 26 -7.42 -16.45 -1.84
C TYR A 26 -6.87 -15.07 -2.22
N PRO A 27 -6.43 -14.84 -3.48
CA PRO A 27 -6.03 -13.51 -3.92
C PRO A 27 -7.12 -12.50 -3.57
N ALA A 28 -6.72 -11.34 -3.03
CA ALA A 28 -7.67 -10.34 -2.55
C ALA A 28 -8.69 -10.00 -3.64
N ALA A 29 -8.23 -9.68 -4.84
CA ALA A 29 -9.07 -9.56 -6.02
C ALA A 29 -8.64 -10.55 -7.11
N PRO A 30 -9.56 -10.97 -8.00
CA PRO A 30 -9.20 -11.82 -9.10
C PRO A 30 -8.39 -11.05 -10.15
N PHE A 31 -7.43 -11.73 -10.79
CA PHE A 31 -6.52 -11.13 -11.77
C PHE A 31 -7.19 -10.67 -13.08
N ASP A 32 -8.43 -11.08 -13.35
CA ASP A 32 -9.19 -10.61 -14.51
C ASP A 32 -9.85 -9.24 -14.30
N ALA A 33 -9.85 -8.74 -13.06
CA ALA A 33 -10.37 -7.41 -12.72
C ALA A 33 -9.37 -6.26 -13.02
N ILE A 34 -8.09 -6.60 -13.25
CA ILE A 34 -7.02 -5.63 -13.54
C ILE A 34 -6.65 -5.67 -15.03
N ASP A 35 -6.11 -4.55 -15.54
CA ASP A 35 -5.65 -4.46 -16.92
C ASP A 35 -4.36 -5.29 -17.12
N SER A 36 -4.52 -6.51 -17.63
CA SER A 36 -3.41 -7.42 -17.89
C SER A 36 -2.41 -6.88 -18.91
N GLU A 37 -2.84 -6.07 -19.88
CA GLU A 37 -1.94 -5.47 -20.87
C GLU A 37 -1.09 -4.34 -20.26
N ALA A 38 -1.65 -3.60 -19.29
CA ALA A 38 -0.88 -2.63 -18.53
C ALA A 38 0.18 -3.31 -17.65
N ILE A 39 -0.18 -4.40 -16.95
CA ILE A 39 0.77 -5.16 -16.13
C ILE A 39 1.87 -5.76 -16.98
N GLN A 40 1.54 -6.33 -18.14
CA GLN A 40 2.55 -6.90 -19.03
C GLN A 40 3.57 -5.84 -19.47
N ARG A 41 3.11 -4.64 -19.86
CA ARG A 41 3.99 -3.52 -20.22
C ARG A 41 4.87 -3.07 -19.06
N GLU A 42 4.33 -3.05 -17.84
CA GLU A 42 5.09 -2.73 -16.64
C GLU A 42 6.19 -3.76 -16.38
N VAL A 43 5.85 -5.05 -16.42
CA VAL A 43 6.80 -6.15 -16.23
C VAL A 43 7.91 -6.07 -17.27
N GLU A 44 7.57 -5.91 -18.54
CA GLU A 44 8.54 -5.74 -19.64
C GLU A 44 9.48 -4.57 -19.40
N ALA A 45 8.95 -3.41 -18.99
CA ALA A 45 9.76 -2.24 -18.67
C ALA A 45 10.75 -2.52 -17.52
N LEU A 46 10.29 -3.18 -16.45
CA LEU A 46 11.11 -3.52 -15.29
C LEU A 46 12.22 -4.54 -15.61
N THR A 47 12.01 -5.46 -16.56
CA THR A 47 13.04 -6.44 -16.94
C THR A 47 14.31 -5.78 -17.47
N HIS A 48 14.20 -4.57 -18.04
CA HIS A 48 15.32 -3.82 -18.58
C HIS A 48 16.12 -3.05 -17.52
N GLU A 49 15.69 -3.06 -16.25
CA GLU A 49 16.39 -2.40 -15.15
C GLU A 49 17.49 -3.27 -14.50
N CYS A 50 17.49 -4.58 -14.73
CA CYS A 50 18.55 -5.47 -14.25
C CYS A 50 19.53 -5.83 -15.37
N GLU A 51 20.84 -5.78 -15.08
CA GLU A 51 21.88 -6.25 -16.00
C GLU A 51 22.03 -7.78 -15.97
N ASP A 52 21.71 -8.41 -14.84
CA ASP A 52 21.85 -9.86 -14.56
C ASP A 52 20.48 -10.58 -14.44
N ASN A 53 20.40 -11.62 -13.61
CA ASN A 53 19.14 -12.30 -13.33
C ASN A 53 18.19 -11.37 -12.57
N TYR A 54 16.90 -11.57 -12.82
CA TYR A 54 15.85 -10.82 -12.18
C TYR A 54 14.69 -11.71 -11.77
N ARG A 55 13.92 -11.23 -10.80
CA ARG A 55 12.64 -11.79 -10.39
C ARG A 55 11.66 -10.65 -10.24
N ILE A 56 10.56 -10.73 -10.97
CA ILE A 56 9.42 -9.82 -10.82
C ILE A 56 8.29 -10.59 -10.15
N THR A 57 7.73 -10.04 -9.08
CA THR A 57 6.55 -10.59 -8.40
C THR A 57 5.41 -9.58 -8.51
N VAL A 58 4.23 -10.03 -8.93
CA VAL A 58 3.02 -9.22 -9.01
C VAL A 58 1.97 -9.80 -8.06
N ASN A 59 1.45 -8.98 -7.15
CA ASN A 59 0.39 -9.35 -6.22
C ASN A 59 -0.79 -8.39 -6.38
N VAL A 60 -1.98 -8.92 -6.71
CA VAL A 60 -3.20 -8.12 -6.80
C VAL A 60 -3.74 -7.86 -5.40
N VAL A 61 -3.87 -6.58 -5.05
CA VAL A 61 -4.32 -6.14 -3.72
C VAL A 61 -5.79 -5.78 -3.75
N THR A 62 -6.24 -5.06 -4.78
CA THR A 62 -7.65 -4.69 -5.01
C THR A 62 -7.95 -4.80 -6.51
N PRO A 63 -9.22 -4.68 -6.95
CA PRO A 63 -9.54 -4.63 -8.38
C PRO A 63 -8.87 -3.47 -9.13
N SER A 64 -8.42 -2.43 -8.43
CA SER A 64 -7.79 -1.24 -9.01
C SER A 64 -6.27 -1.19 -8.81
N ALA A 65 -5.70 -2.05 -7.96
CA ALA A 65 -4.29 -1.98 -7.60
C ALA A 65 -3.62 -3.35 -7.44
N HIS A 66 -2.38 -3.41 -7.90
CA HIS A 66 -1.42 -4.48 -7.69
C HIS A 66 -0.10 -3.92 -7.19
N VAL A 67 0.64 -4.73 -6.44
CA VAL A 67 2.01 -4.47 -6.02
C VAL A 67 2.94 -5.23 -6.95
N THR A 68 3.92 -4.54 -7.52
CA THR A 68 5.00 -5.15 -8.31
C THR A 68 6.32 -4.98 -7.58
N GLU A 69 7.08 -6.07 -7.42
CA GLU A 69 8.43 -6.04 -6.87
C GLU A 69 9.44 -6.54 -7.90
N LEU A 70 10.50 -5.77 -8.15
CA LEU A 70 11.66 -6.19 -8.92
C LEU A 70 12.81 -6.50 -7.97
N ARG A 71 13.39 -7.69 -8.11
CA ARG A 71 14.62 -8.11 -7.44
C ARG A 71 15.66 -8.43 -8.51
N CYS A 72 16.83 -7.80 -8.44
CA CYS A 72 17.97 -8.08 -9.32
C CYS A 72 19.08 -8.81 -8.55
N GLY A 73 19.86 -9.63 -9.24
CA GLY A 73 21.11 -10.15 -8.67
C GLY A 73 21.76 -11.23 -9.54
N GLU A 74 22.97 -11.61 -9.19
CA GLU A 74 23.75 -12.62 -9.92
C GLU A 74 23.24 -14.06 -9.69
N THR A 75 22.40 -14.27 -8.67
CA THR A 75 21.89 -15.59 -8.30
C THR A 75 20.67 -16.05 -9.15
N SER A 76 20.30 -17.31 -9.04
CA SER A 76 19.15 -17.92 -9.71
C SER A 76 17.81 -17.30 -9.28
N PHE A 77 16.79 -17.43 -10.14
CA PHE A 77 15.43 -16.94 -9.90
C PHE A 77 14.84 -17.37 -8.54
N LEU A 78 15.07 -18.62 -8.14
CA LEU A 78 14.57 -19.17 -6.88
C LEU A 78 15.28 -18.54 -5.67
N GLU A 79 16.58 -18.25 -5.78
CA GLU A 79 17.36 -17.64 -4.70
C GLU A 79 17.09 -16.13 -4.56
N LEU A 80 16.71 -15.45 -5.65
CA LEU A 80 16.33 -14.04 -5.62
C LEU A 80 15.15 -13.72 -4.70
N VAL A 81 14.36 -14.71 -4.26
CA VAL A 81 13.29 -14.51 -3.28
C VAL A 81 13.81 -13.97 -1.94
N ALA A 82 15.06 -14.26 -1.60
CA ALA A 82 15.70 -13.80 -0.36
C ALA A 82 16.41 -12.46 -0.51
N THR A 83 16.57 -11.95 -1.73
CA THR A 83 17.23 -10.67 -2.03
C THR A 83 16.25 -9.53 -1.89
N ALA A 84 16.57 -8.45 -1.18
CA ALA A 84 15.71 -7.28 -1.08
C ALA A 84 15.32 -6.73 -2.47
N PRO A 85 14.06 -6.25 -2.65
CA PRO A 85 13.65 -5.61 -3.89
C PRO A 85 14.47 -4.34 -4.16
N VAL A 86 14.77 -4.10 -5.44
CA VAL A 86 15.41 -2.86 -5.92
C VAL A 86 14.39 -1.83 -6.39
N ARG A 87 13.17 -2.27 -6.68
CA ARG A 87 12.00 -1.45 -6.99
C ARG A 87 10.75 -2.11 -6.43
N VAL A 88 9.87 -1.29 -5.89
CA VAL A 88 8.51 -1.68 -5.54
C VAL A 88 7.56 -0.63 -6.07
N HIS A 89 6.52 -1.09 -6.77
CA HIS A 89 5.48 -0.26 -7.35
C HIS A 89 4.12 -0.62 -6.76
N LEU A 90 3.23 0.38 -6.66
CA LEU A 90 1.80 0.19 -6.44
C LEU A 90 1.04 0.78 -7.63
N GLY A 91 0.22 -0.03 -8.30
CA GLY A 91 -0.56 0.40 -9.46
C GLY A 91 0.31 1.00 -10.58
N GLY A 92 1.49 0.40 -10.84
CA GLY A 92 2.44 0.87 -11.84
C GLY A 92 3.22 2.14 -11.48
N THR A 93 3.03 2.68 -10.27
CA THR A 93 3.77 3.86 -9.77
C THR A 93 4.80 3.43 -8.73
N PRO A 94 6.07 3.87 -8.80
CA PRO A 94 7.04 3.61 -7.75
C PRO A 94 6.54 4.07 -6.37
N LEU A 95 6.81 3.26 -5.35
CA LEU A 95 6.52 3.69 -3.98
C LEU A 95 7.34 4.95 -3.64
N PRO A 96 6.74 5.92 -2.96
CA PRO A 96 7.42 7.14 -2.59
C PRO A 96 8.36 6.91 -1.40
N ASP A 97 9.47 7.64 -1.39
CA ASP A 97 10.32 7.80 -0.21
C ASP A 97 9.72 8.89 0.69
N TYR A 98 9.23 8.49 1.86
CA TYR A 98 8.64 9.39 2.82
C TYR A 98 9.64 9.90 3.88
N ALA A 99 10.87 9.36 3.95
CA ALA A 99 11.85 9.70 5.00
C ALA A 99 12.36 11.15 4.86
N GLY A 100 12.37 11.70 3.64
CA GLY A 100 12.73 13.09 3.36
C GLY A 100 11.54 14.03 3.13
N ALA A 101 10.31 13.50 3.16
CA ALA A 101 9.11 14.25 2.81
C ALA A 101 8.67 15.19 3.95
N SER A 102 8.21 16.39 3.60
CA SER A 102 7.46 17.22 4.54
C SER A 102 6.17 16.53 4.98
N VAL A 103 5.53 17.03 6.04
CA VAL A 103 4.22 16.53 6.50
C VAL A 103 3.17 16.57 5.38
N GLU A 104 3.17 17.63 4.58
CA GLU A 104 2.22 17.78 3.47
C GLU A 104 2.51 16.83 2.32
N GLU A 105 3.79 16.69 1.92
CA GLU A 105 4.19 15.71 0.90
C GLU A 105 3.88 14.27 1.36
N THR A 106 4.08 13.96 2.65
CA THR A 106 3.70 12.68 3.23
C THR A 106 2.22 12.40 3.02
N TRP A 107 1.33 13.34 3.39
CA TRP A 107 -0.11 13.15 3.17
C TRP A 107 -0.50 13.11 1.70
N GLN A 108 0.18 13.88 0.85
CA GLN A 108 -0.05 13.81 -0.60
C GLN A 108 0.25 12.41 -1.14
N HIS A 109 1.38 11.82 -0.74
CA HIS A 109 1.75 10.47 -1.10
C HIS A 109 0.77 9.43 -0.55
N VAL A 110 0.42 9.52 0.74
CA VAL A 110 -0.56 8.63 1.38
C VAL A 110 -1.90 8.66 0.65
N LEU A 111 -2.45 9.86 0.39
CA LEU A 111 -3.74 10.01 -0.31
C LEU A 111 -3.67 9.47 -1.75
N ALA A 112 -2.53 9.63 -2.43
CA ALA A 112 -2.33 9.04 -3.76
C ALA A 112 -2.31 7.50 -3.72
N GLN A 113 -1.66 6.89 -2.71
CA GLN A 113 -1.69 5.43 -2.54
C GLN A 113 -3.10 4.94 -2.20
N VAL A 114 -3.84 5.66 -1.35
CA VAL A 114 -5.26 5.36 -1.06
C VAL A 114 -6.09 5.40 -2.34
N ALA A 115 -5.92 6.41 -3.19
CA ALA A 115 -6.67 6.53 -4.45
C ALA A 115 -6.42 5.37 -5.42
N LEU A 116 -5.22 4.80 -5.42
CA LEU A 116 -4.88 3.61 -6.21
C LEU A 116 -5.58 2.38 -5.65
N LEU A 117 -5.49 2.18 -4.33
CA LEU A 117 -6.07 1.02 -3.64
C LEU A 117 -7.60 1.03 -3.68
N ASP A 118 -8.21 2.18 -3.46
CA ASP A 118 -9.66 2.37 -3.44
C ASP A 118 -10.04 3.71 -4.11
N PRO A 119 -10.60 3.67 -5.34
CA PRO A 119 -11.04 4.85 -6.07
C PRO A 119 -12.13 5.68 -5.36
N ASP A 120 -12.89 5.08 -4.43
CA ASP A 120 -13.89 5.78 -3.62
C ASP A 120 -13.25 6.54 -2.44
N MET A 121 -11.92 6.45 -2.29
CA MET A 121 -11.13 7.15 -1.27
C MET A 121 -11.60 6.85 0.16
N ALA A 122 -11.85 5.58 0.47
CA ALA A 122 -12.34 5.18 1.77
C ALA A 122 -11.41 4.18 2.46
N VAL A 123 -11.12 4.46 3.72
CA VAL A 123 -10.25 3.63 4.57
C VAL A 123 -10.96 3.30 5.86
N SER A 124 -10.54 2.25 6.56
CA SER A 124 -10.91 2.06 7.97
C SER A 124 -9.86 2.63 8.92
N ARG A 125 -8.59 2.71 8.48
CA ARG A 125 -7.49 3.27 9.27
C ARG A 125 -6.30 3.62 8.38
N ILE A 126 -5.57 4.66 8.76
CA ILE A 126 -4.22 4.95 8.26
C ILE A 126 -3.30 5.15 9.46
N ASP A 127 -2.11 4.54 9.43
CA ASP A 127 -1.03 4.79 10.37
C ASP A 127 0.20 5.29 9.61
N VAL A 128 0.87 6.29 10.15
CA VAL A 128 2.13 6.82 9.65
C VAL A 128 3.08 6.94 10.84
N ASP A 129 4.19 6.22 10.81
CA ASP A 129 5.24 6.29 11.83
C ASP A 129 6.62 6.41 11.18
N ASP A 130 7.68 6.31 11.99
CA ASP A 130 9.07 6.42 11.53
C ASP A 130 9.51 5.24 10.63
N GLU A 131 8.84 4.09 10.72
CA GLU A 131 9.23 2.86 10.04
C GLU A 131 8.38 2.62 8.79
N GLN A 132 7.10 2.96 8.82
CA GLN A 132 6.16 2.57 7.76
C GLN A 132 4.91 3.45 7.68
N VAL A 133 4.19 3.27 6.57
CA VAL A 133 2.83 3.74 6.33
C VAL A 133 1.91 2.53 6.21
N GLY A 134 0.96 2.40 7.13
CA GLY A 134 -0.09 1.39 7.12
C GLY A 134 -1.40 1.95 6.59
N ILE A 135 -2.05 1.23 5.68
CA ILE A 135 -3.36 1.58 5.11
C ILE A 135 -4.29 0.37 5.23
N TRP A 136 -5.39 0.52 5.97
CA TRP A 136 -6.45 -0.48 6.04
C TRP A 136 -7.67 0.05 5.28
N LEU A 137 -8.13 -0.71 4.29
CA LEU A 137 -9.27 -0.30 3.46
C LEU A 137 -10.59 -0.45 4.21
N ALA A 138 -11.63 0.20 3.68
CA ALA A 138 -12.99 0.10 4.20
C ALA A 138 -13.65 -1.23 3.77
N GLU A 139 -14.72 -1.63 4.45
CA GLU A 139 -15.36 -2.94 4.22
C GLU A 139 -15.87 -3.14 2.78
N HIS A 140 -16.27 -2.07 2.08
CA HIS A 140 -16.74 -2.17 0.69
C HIS A 140 -15.63 -2.43 -0.32
N SER A 141 -14.37 -2.15 0.03
CA SER A 141 -13.21 -2.49 -0.79
C SER A 141 -12.83 -3.97 -0.66
N ALA A 142 -13.56 -4.73 0.18
CA ALA A 142 -13.35 -6.17 0.32
C ALA A 142 -13.69 -6.92 -0.98
N THR A 143 -12.82 -7.84 -1.35
CA THR A 143 -12.93 -8.67 -2.55
C THR A 143 -12.55 -10.11 -2.21
N ASN A 144 -13.20 -11.12 -2.80
CA ASN A 144 -12.97 -12.54 -2.48
C ASN A 144 -12.93 -12.87 -0.96
N ASP A 145 -13.87 -12.30 -0.19
CA ASP A 145 -13.90 -12.40 1.29
C ASP A 145 -12.61 -11.91 1.97
N CYS A 146 -11.84 -11.07 1.28
CA CYS A 146 -10.60 -10.49 1.73
C CYS A 146 -10.79 -8.99 1.93
N LEU A 147 -10.45 -8.49 3.10
CA LEU A 147 -10.29 -7.06 3.31
C LEU A 147 -8.80 -6.70 3.27
N PRO A 148 -8.32 -6.03 2.21
CA PRO A 148 -6.90 -5.76 2.06
C PRO A 148 -6.42 -4.70 3.05
N SER A 149 -5.20 -4.89 3.55
CA SER A 149 -4.40 -3.80 4.12
C SER A 149 -3.02 -3.80 3.49
N MET A 150 -2.43 -2.63 3.42
CA MET A 150 -1.06 -2.40 2.96
C MET A 150 -0.20 -1.90 4.11
N SER A 151 1.06 -2.34 4.14
CA SER A 151 2.14 -1.66 4.85
C SER A 151 3.23 -1.32 3.86
N ILE A 152 3.74 -0.09 3.90
CA ILE A 152 4.78 0.41 3.01
C ILE A 152 5.92 0.92 3.88
N ALA A 153 7.14 0.43 3.67
CA ALA A 153 8.31 0.95 4.37
C ALA A 153 8.48 2.44 4.12
N ARG A 154 8.95 3.19 5.12
CA ARG A 154 9.04 4.66 5.06
C ARG A 154 9.94 5.16 3.94
N ASP A 155 10.94 4.39 3.54
CA ASP A 155 11.84 4.70 2.42
C ASP A 155 11.31 4.20 1.06
N GLY A 156 10.13 3.60 1.02
CA GLY A 156 9.51 3.04 -0.18
C GLY A 156 10.19 1.78 -0.70
N SER A 157 11.16 1.22 0.02
CA SER A 157 11.93 0.06 -0.43
C SER A 157 11.13 -1.24 -0.41
N GLU A 158 10.11 -1.35 0.43
CA GLU A 158 9.33 -2.57 0.63
C GLU A 158 7.84 -2.28 0.77
N ALA A 159 7.00 -3.22 0.33
CA ALA A 159 5.58 -3.24 0.61
C ALA A 159 5.14 -4.63 1.06
N GLY A 160 4.34 -4.67 2.13
CA GLY A 160 3.62 -5.85 2.57
C GLY A 160 2.12 -5.63 2.38
N TRP A 161 1.38 -6.72 2.19
CA TRP A 161 -0.07 -6.68 2.22
C TRP A 161 -0.62 -7.86 3.02
N ALA A 162 -1.81 -7.67 3.58
CA ALA A 162 -2.49 -8.70 4.36
C ALA A 162 -3.98 -8.75 4.04
N CYS A 163 -4.53 -9.95 4.20
CA CYS A 163 -5.94 -10.22 4.00
C CYS A 163 -6.66 -10.36 5.34
N TRP A 164 -7.42 -9.35 5.73
CA TRP A 164 -8.20 -9.37 6.97
C TRP A 164 -9.57 -10.00 6.77
N SER A 165 -10.09 -10.58 7.84
CA SER A 165 -11.44 -11.16 7.87
C SER A 165 -12.54 -10.17 8.24
N SER A 166 -12.16 -8.98 8.72
CA SER A 166 -13.06 -7.90 9.12
C SER A 166 -12.33 -6.56 9.10
N ALA A 167 -13.07 -5.47 8.92
CA ALA A 167 -12.53 -4.12 9.03
C ALA A 167 -12.00 -3.80 10.43
N ARG A 168 -10.98 -2.93 10.46
CA ARG A 168 -10.42 -2.40 11.72
C ARG A 168 -11.34 -1.38 12.38
N GLY A 169 -12.24 -0.78 11.61
CA GLY A 169 -13.17 0.24 12.05
C GLY A 169 -14.22 0.58 10.98
N PRO A 170 -15.08 1.57 11.22
CA PRO A 170 -16.03 2.08 10.23
C PRO A 170 -15.29 2.69 9.02
N ALA A 171 -15.99 2.83 7.89
CA ALA A 171 -15.44 3.53 6.74
C ALA A 171 -15.27 5.04 7.04
N ILE A 172 -14.07 5.55 6.75
CA ILE A 172 -13.68 6.94 6.81
C ILE A 172 -13.55 7.44 5.37
N PRO A 173 -14.49 8.27 4.87
CA PRO A 173 -14.37 8.86 3.55
C PRO A 173 -13.32 9.97 3.58
N LEU A 174 -12.32 9.85 2.71
CA LEU A 174 -11.27 10.86 2.47
C LEU A 174 -11.48 11.59 1.14
N GLY A 175 -12.57 11.27 0.42
CA GLY A 175 -12.95 11.95 -0.81
C GLY A 175 -13.16 13.45 -0.57
N GLY A 176 -12.33 14.27 -1.21
CA GLY A 176 -12.35 15.73 -1.06
C GLY A 176 -11.43 16.27 0.04
N THR A 177 -10.85 15.41 0.89
CA THR A 177 -9.81 15.80 1.84
C THR A 177 -8.49 16.02 1.11
N THR A 178 -7.87 17.17 1.31
CA THR A 178 -6.59 17.50 0.69
C THR A 178 -5.40 17.22 1.62
N ALA A 179 -4.22 17.00 1.02
CA ALA A 179 -2.98 16.83 1.77
C ALA A 179 -2.66 18.04 2.66
N ALA A 180 -2.92 19.26 2.16
CA ALA A 180 -2.72 20.50 2.91
C ALA A 180 -3.64 20.58 4.14
N GLU A 181 -4.89 20.14 4.04
CA GLU A 181 -5.82 20.09 5.18
C GLU A 181 -5.36 19.09 6.24
N LEU A 182 -4.96 17.88 5.84
CA LEU A 182 -4.42 16.87 6.78
C LEU A 182 -3.12 17.34 7.43
N ALA A 183 -2.22 17.94 6.65
CA ALA A 183 -0.96 18.47 7.17
C ALA A 183 -1.18 19.62 8.15
N GLN A 184 -2.12 20.51 7.85
CA GLN A 184 -2.48 21.58 8.78
C GLN A 184 -3.11 21.02 10.06
N LEU A 185 -4.04 20.07 9.93
CA LEU A 185 -4.66 19.42 11.09
C LEU A 185 -3.60 18.73 11.95
N GLN A 186 -2.70 17.95 11.36
CA GLN A 186 -1.60 17.31 12.08
C GLN A 186 -0.74 18.34 12.83
N ARG A 187 -0.36 19.46 12.19
CA ARG A 187 0.41 20.53 12.85
C ARG A 187 -0.34 21.17 14.01
N ASP A 188 -1.65 21.37 13.88
CA ASP A 188 -2.49 21.91 14.94
C ASP A 188 -2.56 20.94 16.13
N VAL A 189 -2.76 19.64 15.88
CA VAL A 189 -2.79 18.59 16.91
C VAL A 189 -1.42 18.44 17.57
N MET A 190 -0.32 18.48 16.82
CA MET A 190 1.03 18.48 17.38
C MET A 190 1.25 19.68 18.31
N THR A 191 0.78 20.86 17.92
CA THR A 191 0.88 22.07 18.73
C THR A 191 0.10 21.93 20.04
N GLU A 192 -1.11 21.37 20.00
CA GLU A 192 -1.93 21.10 21.18
C GLU A 192 -1.25 20.09 22.12
N ALA A 193 -0.66 19.04 21.57
CA ALA A 193 0.08 18.02 22.33
C ALA A 193 1.43 18.52 22.88
N GLY A 194 1.90 19.70 22.46
CA GLY A 194 3.23 20.23 22.81
C GLY A 194 4.38 19.50 22.10
N ILE A 195 4.11 18.86 20.97
CA ILE A 195 5.08 18.11 20.16
C ILE A 195 5.85 19.07 19.24
N VAL A 196 7.16 18.90 19.17
CA VAL A 196 8.05 19.71 18.32
C VAL A 196 8.88 18.78 17.43
N GLY A 197 8.77 18.94 16.11
CA GLY A 197 9.42 18.08 15.13
C GLY A 197 8.65 16.78 14.87
N THR A 198 9.20 15.94 13.99
CA THR A 198 8.57 14.71 13.49
C THR A 198 9.29 13.43 13.88
N ASP A 199 10.45 13.52 14.54
CA ASP A 199 11.22 12.33 14.94
C ASP A 199 10.44 11.54 16.00
N GLY A 200 10.19 10.25 15.80
CA GLY A 200 9.39 9.43 16.72
C GLY A 200 7.91 9.79 16.72
N LEU A 201 7.43 10.47 15.67
CA LEU A 201 6.03 10.88 15.56
C LEU A 201 5.21 9.78 14.91
N GLU A 202 4.14 9.40 15.58
CA GLU A 202 3.08 8.55 15.04
C GLU A 202 1.87 9.44 14.72
N ALA A 203 1.34 9.34 13.50
CA ALA A 203 0.09 9.96 13.09
C ALA A 203 -0.89 8.88 12.63
N THR A 204 -2.08 8.87 13.22
CA THR A 204 -3.13 7.88 12.94
C THR A 204 -4.41 8.58 12.53
N ILE A 205 -5.02 8.13 11.43
CA ILE A 205 -6.41 8.41 11.09
C ILE A 205 -7.23 7.17 11.44
N ASP A 206 -8.17 7.32 12.37
CA ASP A 206 -9.10 6.27 12.83
C ASP A 206 -10.42 6.91 13.31
N VAL A 207 -11.39 6.12 13.73
CA VAL A 207 -12.63 6.62 14.34
C VAL A 207 -12.49 6.68 15.85
N ALA A 208 -12.48 7.90 16.40
CA ALA A 208 -12.49 8.17 17.83
C ALA A 208 -13.87 8.68 18.26
N ASN A 209 -14.48 8.04 19.27
CA ASN A 209 -15.80 8.40 19.80
C ASN A 209 -16.91 8.51 18.73
N GLY A 210 -16.82 7.69 17.67
CA GLY A 210 -17.79 7.65 16.57
C GLY A 210 -17.59 8.73 15.50
N VAL A 211 -16.50 9.49 15.55
CA VAL A 211 -16.16 10.52 14.55
C VAL A 211 -14.76 10.21 13.99
N PRO A 212 -14.55 10.29 12.66
CA PRO A 212 -13.21 10.20 12.09
C PRO A 212 -12.30 11.30 12.66
N ALA A 213 -11.09 10.93 13.09
CA ALA A 213 -10.16 11.83 13.75
C ALA A 213 -8.72 11.54 13.32
N LEU A 214 -7.89 12.58 13.36
CA LEU A 214 -6.44 12.49 13.27
C LEU A 214 -5.88 12.61 14.69
N ALA A 215 -5.19 11.56 15.12
CA ALA A 215 -4.42 11.53 16.36
C ALA A 215 -2.93 11.60 16.04
N VAL A 216 -2.17 12.31 16.88
CA VAL A 216 -0.71 12.33 16.82
C VAL A 216 -0.13 11.94 18.17
N ARG A 217 0.97 11.21 18.18
CA ARG A 217 1.66 10.77 19.39
C ARG A 217 3.17 10.86 19.21
N GLN A 218 3.87 11.22 20.29
CA GLN A 218 5.33 11.18 20.38
C GLN A 218 5.69 10.81 21.81
N GLY A 219 5.98 9.53 22.05
CA GLY A 219 6.17 8.98 23.39
C GLY A 219 4.94 9.21 24.30
N PRO A 220 5.06 9.95 25.42
CA PRO A 220 3.93 10.23 26.32
C PRO A 220 3.05 11.39 25.84
N LEU A 221 3.49 12.18 24.86
CA LEU A 221 2.72 13.31 24.32
C LEU A 221 1.74 12.80 23.27
N GLY A 222 0.54 13.37 23.26
CA GLY A 222 -0.43 13.10 22.22
C GLY A 222 -1.70 13.92 22.36
N ALA A 223 -2.35 14.16 21.23
CA ALA A 223 -3.65 14.79 21.12
C ALA A 223 -4.39 14.23 19.91
N GLU A 224 -5.67 14.56 19.79
CA GLU A 224 -6.51 14.15 18.68
C GLU A 224 -7.45 15.29 18.27
N ALA A 225 -7.77 15.38 16.98
CA ALA A 225 -8.78 16.29 16.48
C ALA A 225 -9.62 15.63 15.37
N PRO A 226 -10.92 15.97 15.27
CA PRO A 226 -11.79 15.42 14.25
C PRO A 226 -11.36 15.85 12.84
N LEU A 227 -11.52 14.95 11.87
CA LEU A 227 -11.48 15.26 10.45
C LEU A 227 -12.72 16.12 10.11
N ARG A 228 -12.53 17.17 9.31
CA ARG A 228 -13.60 18.11 8.93
C ARG A 228 -14.22 17.78 7.59
#